data_AF-A0A3D4RU80-F1
#
_entry.id   AF-A0A3D4RU80-F1
#
_cell.length_a   1.000
_cell.length_b   1.000
_cell.length_c   1.000
_cell.angle_alpha   90.00
_cell.angle_beta   90.00
_cell.angle_gamma   90.00
#
_symmetry.space_group_name_H-M   'P 1'
#
loop_
_entity.id
_entity.type
_entity.pdbx_description
1 polymer ?
#
loop_
_entity_poly.entity_id
_entity_poly.type
_entity_poly.pdbx_seq_one_letter_code
_entity_poly.pdbx_strand_id
1 'polypeptide(L)'
;MLKAQDWRWWSVAAHLSGKDEKLVKVAPILERFGNFAALLGSPEDEAAFESLCQSETTGRPLDRATREIDGQGAKTAKARA
;
A
#
# COMPACT_ATOMS: atom_id res chain seq x y z
N MET A 1 -9.59 4.01 -21.08
CA MET A 1 -8.81 4.21 -19.84
C MET A 1 -7.40 3.70 -20.08
N LEU A 2 -6.38 4.46 -19.69
CA LEU A 2 -4.98 4.00 -19.75
C LEU A 2 -4.76 2.89 -18.70
N LYS A 3 -3.91 1.91 -18.99
CA LYS A 3 -3.47 0.90 -18.03
C LYS A 3 -2.22 1.38 -17.30
N ALA A 4 -1.94 0.82 -16.12
CA ALA A 4 -0.77 1.19 -15.31
C ALA A 4 0.56 1.13 -16.09
N GLN A 5 0.68 0.17 -17.01
CA GLN A 5 1.86 -0.01 -17.88
C GLN A 5 2.06 1.11 -18.92
N ASP A 6 1.03 1.90 -19.21
CA ASP A 6 1.10 2.98 -20.21
C ASP A 6 1.69 4.27 -19.61
N TRP A 7 1.91 4.30 -18.30
CA TRP A 7 2.39 5.47 -17.58
C TRP A 7 3.92 5.52 -17.59
N ARG A 8 4.50 6.39 -18.43
CA ARG A 8 5.96 6.52 -18.66
C ARG A 8 6.80 6.82 -17.42
N TRP A 9 6.23 7.47 -16.42
CA TRP A 9 6.84 7.77 -15.13
C TRP A 9 6.75 6.63 -14.10
N TRP A 10 6.11 5.51 -14.46
CA TRP A 10 5.98 4.35 -13.58
C TRP A 10 6.92 3.21 -14.01
N SER A 11 7.54 2.57 -13.03
CA SER A 11 8.30 1.33 -13.17
C SER A 11 7.49 0.09 -13.55
N VAL A 12 6.16 0.16 -13.70
CA VAL A 12 5.32 -1.02 -14.02
C VAL A 12 5.75 -1.69 -15.33
N ALA A 13 6.11 -0.92 -16.35
CA ALA A 13 6.59 -1.47 -17.63
C ALA A 13 7.88 -2.30 -17.45
N ALA A 14 8.82 -1.82 -16.63
CA ALA A 14 10.05 -2.54 -16.29
C ALA A 14 9.74 -3.90 -15.62
N HIS A 15 8.86 -3.90 -14.62
CA HIS A 15 8.48 -5.12 -13.89
C HIS A 15 7.71 -6.12 -14.75
N LEU A 16 6.79 -5.65 -15.61
CA LEU A 16 6.07 -6.50 -16.54
C LEU A 16 6.98 -7.11 -17.62
N SER A 17 8.00 -6.36 -18.06
CA SER A 17 8.98 -6.86 -19.04
C SER A 17 10.07 -7.73 -18.42
N GLY A 18 10.21 -7.74 -17.09
CA GLY A 18 11.27 -8.43 -16.38
C GLY A 18 12.66 -7.88 -16.68
N LYS A 19 12.76 -6.61 -17.08
CA LYS A 19 14.03 -5.97 -17.46
C LYS A 19 14.30 -4.77 -16.57
N ASP A 20 15.54 -4.69 -16.11
CA ASP A 20 16.04 -3.49 -15.45
C ASP A 20 15.93 -2.27 -16.38
N GLU A 21 15.64 -1.12 -15.79
CA GLU A 21 15.67 0.18 -16.45
C GLU A 21 16.64 1.13 -15.73
N LYS A 22 16.81 2.34 -16.26
CA LYS A 22 17.77 3.34 -15.76
C LYS A 22 17.70 3.57 -14.24
N LEU A 23 16.51 3.48 -13.65
CA LEU A 23 16.27 3.73 -12.22
C LEU A 23 15.65 2.52 -11.50
N VAL A 24 15.42 1.39 -12.20
CA VAL A 24 14.63 0.28 -11.67
C VAL A 24 15.42 -1.01 -11.77
N LYS A 25 15.54 -1.72 -10.64
CA LYS A 25 16.03 -3.09 -10.56
C LYS A 25 14.85 -4.02 -10.30
N VAL A 26 14.59 -4.94 -11.23
CA VAL A 26 13.36 -5.77 -11.18
C VAL A 26 13.52 -7.03 -10.34
N ALA A 27 14.75 -7.54 -10.22
CA ALA A 27 15.03 -8.80 -9.51
C ALA A 27 14.47 -8.83 -8.07
N PRO A 28 14.63 -7.79 -7.22
CA PRO A 28 14.14 -7.85 -5.84
C PRO A 28 12.62 -8.00 -5.72
N ILE A 29 11.85 -7.44 -6.66
CA ILE A 29 10.39 -7.54 -6.66
C ILE A 29 9.95 -8.89 -7.22
N LEU A 30 10.58 -9.35 -8.30
CA LEU A 30 10.29 -10.66 -8.88
C LEU A 30 10.66 -11.80 -7.93
N GLU A 31 11.71 -11.65 -7.12
CA GLU A 31 12.07 -12.63 -6.08
C GLU A 31 11.02 -12.72 -4.97
N ARG A 32 10.40 -11.60 -4.59
CA ARG A 32 9.41 -11.56 -3.51
C ARG A 32 8.03 -12.06 -3.93
N PHE A 33 7.61 -11.69 -5.14
CA PHE A 33 6.23 -11.87 -5.58
C PHE A 33 6.09 -12.81 -6.79
N GLY A 34 7.20 -13.19 -7.43
CA GLY A 34 7.20 -14.03 -8.62
C GLY A 34 6.59 -13.30 -9.81
N ASN A 35 5.34 -13.66 -10.14
CA ASN A 35 4.64 -13.12 -11.30
C ASN A 35 4.00 -11.76 -10.98
N PHE A 36 4.71 -10.69 -11.36
CA PHE A 36 4.24 -9.31 -11.16
C PHE A 36 2.93 -8.98 -11.89
N ALA A 37 2.67 -9.59 -13.06
CA ALA A 37 1.41 -9.39 -13.77
C ALA A 37 0.22 -9.98 -13.01
N ALA A 38 0.42 -11.14 -12.37
CA ALA A 38 -0.59 -11.74 -11.51
C ALA A 38 -0.85 -10.89 -10.26
N LEU A 39 0.19 -10.29 -9.68
CA LEU A 39 0.06 -9.35 -8.56
C LEU A 39 -0.86 -8.17 -8.92
N LEU A 40 -0.62 -7.51 -10.07
CA LEU A 40 -1.45 -6.38 -10.53
C LEU A 40 -2.90 -6.76 -10.88
N GLY A 41 -3.13 -8.02 -11.25
CA GLY A 41 -4.46 -8.53 -11.56
C GLY A 41 -5.20 -9.13 -10.36
N SER A 42 -4.57 -9.18 -9.20
CA SER A 42 -5.16 -9.77 -7.99
C SER A 42 -6.24 -8.84 -7.42
N PRO A 43 -7.34 -9.39 -6.87
CA PRO A 43 -8.35 -8.56 -6.21
C PRO A 43 -7.74 -7.86 -4.99
N GLU A 44 -8.12 -6.61 -4.78
CA GLU A 44 -7.74 -5.86 -3.60
C GLU A 44 -8.52 -6.34 -2.38
N ASP A 45 -7.86 -6.37 -1.22
CA ASP A 45 -8.54 -6.49 0.06
C ASP A 45 -8.98 -5.10 0.51
N GLU A 46 -10.26 -4.80 0.28
CA GLU A 46 -10.87 -3.49 0.56
C GLU A 46 -10.67 -3.06 2.02
N ALA A 47 -10.75 -4.00 2.98
CA ALA A 47 -10.58 -3.67 4.39
C ALA A 47 -9.13 -3.33 4.72
N ALA A 48 -8.18 -4.02 4.10
CA ALA A 48 -6.76 -3.69 4.22
C ALA A 48 -6.44 -2.34 3.55
N PHE A 49 -7.05 -2.06 2.39
CA PHE A 49 -6.90 -0.79 1.68
C PHE A 49 -7.46 0.39 2.50
N GLU A 50 -8.66 0.26 3.06
CA GLU A 50 -9.25 1.29 3.91
C GLU A 50 -8.37 1.57 5.15
N SER A 51 -7.84 0.51 5.78
CA SER A 51 -6.94 0.66 6.92
C SER A 51 -5.64 1.40 6.55
N LEU A 52 -5.08 1.09 5.37
CA LEU A 52 -3.91 1.78 4.85
C LEU A 52 -4.21 3.27 4.63
N CYS A 53 -5.33 3.62 3.99
CA CYS A 53 -5.70 5.02 3.78
C CYS A 53 -5.92 5.79 5.09
N GLN A 54 -6.55 5.18 6.08
CA GLN A 54 -6.73 5.80 7.40
C GLN A 54 -5.37 6.03 8.10
N SER A 55 -4.38 5.18 7.85
CA SER A 55 -3.03 5.33 8.41
C SER A 55 -2.21 6.45 7.77
N GLU A 56 -2.56 6.93 6.57
CA GLU A 56 -1.78 7.96 5.86
C GLU A 56 -1.68 9.28 6.63
N THR A 57 -2.74 9.65 7.37
CA THR A 57 -2.77 10.90 8.14
C THR A 57 -1.80 10.87 9.32
N THR A 58 -1.59 9.70 9.93
CA THR A 58 -0.75 9.53 11.13
C THR A 58 0.63 8.97 10.80
N GLY A 59 0.80 8.39 9.60
CA GLY A 59 1.99 7.65 9.18
C GLY A 59 2.22 6.36 9.95
N ARG A 60 1.26 5.90 10.77
CA ARG A 60 1.39 4.72 11.62
C ARG A 60 0.43 3.64 11.16
N PRO A 61 0.89 2.41 10.90
CA PRO A 61 0.02 1.34 10.47
C PRO A 61 -1.09 1.14 11.51
N LEU A 62 -2.33 1.20 11.04
CA LEU A 62 -3.50 0.89 11.84
C LEU A 62 -3.67 -0.63 11.80
N ASP A 63 -2.95 -1.35 12.65
CA ASP A 63 -3.24 -2.74 12.90
C ASP A 63 -4.45 -2.87 13.85
N ARG A 64 -4.95 -4.11 14.02
CA ARG A 64 -6.11 -4.35 14.89
C ARG A 64 -5.83 -3.94 16.34
N ALA A 65 -4.59 -4.04 16.81
CA ALA A 65 -4.19 -3.72 18.17
C ALA A 65 -4.03 -2.19 18.40
N THR A 66 -3.58 -1.44 17.39
CA THR A 66 -3.42 0.02 17.47
C THR A 66 -4.76 0.74 17.37
N ARG A 67 -5.74 0.17 16.63
CA ARG A 67 -7.11 0.72 16.54
C ARG A 67 -7.81 0.82 17.90
N GLU A 68 -7.52 -0.12 18.80
CA GLU A 68 -8.07 -0.11 20.17
C GLU A 68 -7.45 1.02 21.04
N ILE A 69 -6.15 1.30 20.86
CA ILE A 69 -5.46 2.35 21.63
C ILE A 69 -5.88 3.76 21.18
N ASP A 70 -6.02 3.99 19.87
CA ASP A 70 -6.44 5.29 19.32
C ASP A 70 -7.92 5.61 19.64
N GLY A 71 -8.76 4.58 19.81
CA GLY A 71 -10.17 4.73 20.20
C GLY A 71 -10.42 5.16 21.65
N GLN A 72 -9.42 5.01 22.54
CA GLN A 72 -9.54 5.35 23.96
C GLN A 72 -9.03 6.75 24.32
N GLY A 73 -8.33 7.44 23.42
CA GLY A 73 -7.84 8.81 23.64
C GLY A 73 -8.94 9.90 23.61
N ALA A 74 -10.12 9.62 23.05
CA ALA A 74 -11.16 10.63 22.83
C ALA A 74 -12.20 10.75 23.97
N LYS A 75 -12.17 9.90 25.01
CA LYS A 75 -13.24 9.86 26.04
C LYS A 75 -12.89 10.42 27.43
N THR A 76 -11.71 10.99 27.66
CA THR A 76 -11.29 11.45 29.01
C THR A 76 -11.04 12.96 29.15
N ALA A 77 -11.55 13.79 28.24
CA ALA A 77 -11.41 15.26 28.34
C ALA A 77 -12.74 16.02 28.56
N LYS A 78 -13.72 15.42 29.24
CA LYS A 78 -14.93 16.16 29.68
C LYS A 78 -15.44 15.71 31.05
N ALA A 79 -14.62 15.92 32.08
CA ALA A 79 -15.10 16.00 33.47
C ALA A 79 -14.00 16.59 34.37
N ARG A 80 -13.95 17.92 34.48
CA ARG A 80 -13.53 18.67 35.68
C ARG A 80 -13.84 20.14 35.43
N ALA A 81 -15.06 20.52 35.82
CA ALA A 81 -15.44 21.88 36.20
C ALA A 81 -15.82 21.82 37.68
#